data_AF-R5QZW3-F1
#
_entry.id   AF-R5QZW3-F1
#
_cell.length_a   1.000
_cell.length_b   1.000
_cell.length_c   1.000
_cell.angle_alpha   90.00
_cell.angle_beta   90.00
_cell.angle_gamma   90.00
#
_symmetry.space_group_name_H-M   'P 1'
#
loop_
_entity.id
_entity.type
_entity.pdbx_description
1 polymer ?
#
loop_
_entity_poly.entity_id
_entity_poly.type
_entity_poly.pdbx_seq_one_letter_code
_entity_poly.pdbx_strand_id
1 'polypeptide(L)'
;MKCENCGNEVREGAKFCSKCGSNILEQQEDHSGKHNVHETKTEKRCVNCGNVLREESKFCPKCGSSTLEQKEDVSTLKDEEKDKAEQSKGTFYFEKVKMIGRLRYKIIRTEVSNNEERLEISQKIHRFLRKEKENHLEIKLSEIGSMELKTKMDFWDTLYAALFGVMFLMNITDVAWLLLIAVFLYTGYGKVLNLKMKNGLNFEIPVNGMTEDVEQFRLLIGKE
;
A
#
# COMPACT_ATOMS: atom_id res chain seq x y z
N MET A 1 25.36 31.86 -30.92
CA MET A 1 26.25 31.13 -29.98
C MET A 1 26.11 29.63 -30.16
N LYS A 2 27.08 28.79 -29.77
CA LYS A 2 26.97 27.33 -29.82
C LYS A 2 26.65 26.78 -28.43
N CYS A 3 25.77 25.79 -28.35
CA CYS A 3 25.49 25.09 -27.10
C CYS A 3 26.72 24.29 -26.68
N GLU A 4 27.22 24.50 -25.46
CA GLU A 4 28.41 23.81 -24.97
C GLU A 4 28.16 22.31 -24.75
N ASN A 5 26.91 21.90 -24.49
CA ASN A 5 26.57 20.51 -24.25
C ASN A 5 26.44 19.66 -25.54
N CYS A 6 25.98 20.24 -26.66
CA CYS A 6 25.73 19.46 -27.89
C CYS A 6 26.31 20.07 -29.18
N GLY A 7 26.97 21.23 -29.09
CA GLY A 7 27.57 21.94 -30.21
C GLY A 7 26.59 22.60 -31.18
N ASN A 8 25.27 22.47 -30.96
CA ASN A 8 24.27 23.03 -31.87
C ASN A 8 24.26 24.56 -31.84
N GLU A 9 23.97 25.19 -32.97
CA GLU A 9 23.79 26.64 -33.05
C GLU A 9 22.51 27.09 -32.32
N VAL A 10 22.65 28.11 -31.49
CA VAL A 10 21.61 28.69 -30.65
C VAL A 10 21.51 30.19 -30.95
N ARG A 11 20.28 30.67 -31.13
CA ARG A 11 19.96 32.08 -31.31
C ARG A 11 20.24 32.87 -30.04
N GLU A 12 20.75 34.09 -30.20
CA GLU A 12 21.03 35.00 -29.08
C GLU A 12 19.72 35.32 -28.33
N GLY A 13 19.74 35.17 -27.00
CA GLY A 13 18.58 35.34 -26.12
C GLY A 13 17.73 34.08 -25.85
N ALA A 14 18.08 32.92 -26.42
CA ALA A 14 17.37 31.67 -26.15
C ALA A 14 17.73 31.10 -24.76
N LYS A 15 16.71 30.81 -23.94
CA LYS A 15 16.89 30.25 -22.58
C LYS A 15 17.36 28.78 -22.58
N PHE A 16 16.97 28.01 -23.59
CA PHE A 16 17.30 26.59 -23.70
C PHE A 16 17.72 26.23 -25.13
N CYS A 17 18.63 25.26 -25.28
CA CYS A 17 18.99 24.70 -26.58
C CYS A 17 17.81 23.92 -27.18
N SER A 18 17.40 24.26 -28.39
CA SER A 18 16.31 23.59 -29.10
C SER A 18 16.58 22.12 -29.43
N LYS A 19 17.84 21.68 -29.40
CA LYS A 19 18.22 20.32 -29.80
C LYS A 19 18.41 19.36 -28.63
N CYS A 20 19.00 19.82 -27.53
CA CYS A 20 19.27 18.97 -26.35
C CYS A 20 18.54 19.42 -25.08
N GLY A 21 17.84 20.55 -25.09
CA GLY A 21 17.11 21.06 -23.94
C GLY A 21 17.96 21.70 -22.83
N SER A 22 19.29 21.80 -23.00
CA SER A 22 20.17 22.41 -22.00
C SER A 22 19.92 23.90 -21.79
N ASN A 23 19.91 24.34 -20.54
CA ASN A 23 19.78 25.76 -20.18
C ASN A 23 21.05 26.52 -20.57
N ILE A 24 20.88 27.61 -21.31
CA ILE A 24 21.99 28.41 -21.86
C ILE A 24 22.34 29.60 -20.96
N LEU A 25 21.39 30.06 -20.14
CA LEU A 25 21.59 31.18 -19.21
C LEU A 25 22.44 30.79 -18.00
N GLU A 26 22.34 29.54 -17.56
CA GLU A 26 23.12 28.98 -16.44
C GLU A 26 24.62 28.86 -16.75
N GLN A 27 25.03 28.99 -18.02
CA GLN A 27 26.43 28.83 -18.43
C GLN A 27 27.22 30.14 -18.54
N GLN A 28 26.59 31.30 -18.25
CA GLN A 28 27.25 32.62 -18.38
C GLN A 28 27.59 33.28 -17.03
N GLU A 29 27.24 32.68 -15.89
CA GLU A 29 27.45 33.29 -14.56
C GLU A 29 28.70 32.76 -13.81
N ASP A 30 29.40 31.75 -14.32
CA ASP A 30 30.55 31.13 -13.64
C ASP A 30 31.90 31.84 -13.89
N HIS A 31 31.90 33.17 -13.84
CA HIS A 31 33.14 33.92 -13.61
C HIS A 31 32.89 35.04 -12.59
N SER A 32 33.19 34.71 -11.33
CA SER A 32 33.76 35.57 -10.27
C SER A 32 32.96 35.53 -8.96
N GLY A 33 33.62 35.14 -7.87
CA GLY A 33 33.30 35.61 -6.52
C GLY A 33 32.77 34.57 -5.53
N LYS A 34 33.60 34.27 -4.53
CA LYS A 34 33.33 33.45 -3.34
C LYS A 34 32.10 33.93 -2.53
N HIS A 35 31.32 32.99 -2.00
CA HIS A 35 30.93 33.00 -0.58
C HIS A 35 30.58 31.58 -0.08
N ASN A 36 31.21 31.17 1.02
CA ASN A 36 30.83 30.00 1.81
C ASN A 36 29.55 30.32 2.59
N VAL A 37 28.52 29.47 2.54
CA VAL A 37 27.66 29.12 3.68
C VAL A 37 27.11 27.71 3.48
N HIS A 38 27.19 26.96 4.57
CA HIS A 38 26.75 25.59 4.83
C HIS A 38 25.22 25.44 4.74
N GLU A 39 24.72 24.41 4.05
CA GLU A 39 23.41 23.80 4.35
C GLU A 39 23.29 22.42 3.67
N THR A 40 23.31 21.37 4.49
CA THR A 40 23.12 19.98 4.09
C THR A 40 21.65 19.78 3.73
N LYS A 41 21.29 20.13 2.50
CA LYS A 41 19.95 20.00 1.96
C LYS A 41 19.75 18.58 1.43
N THR A 42 18.88 17.81 2.08
CA THR A 42 18.54 16.42 1.73
C THR A 42 17.97 16.37 0.31
N GLU A 43 18.76 15.91 -0.65
CA GLU A 43 18.35 15.77 -2.05
C GLU A 43 17.24 14.71 -2.18
N LYS A 44 16.04 15.12 -2.62
CA LYS A 44 14.96 14.18 -2.94
C LYS A 44 15.36 13.34 -4.15
N ARG A 45 15.24 12.02 -4.06
CA ARG A 45 15.56 11.10 -5.16
C ARG A 45 14.29 10.40 -5.64
N CYS A 46 14.17 10.23 -6.94
CA CYS A 46 13.07 9.48 -7.55
C CYS A 46 13.13 8.02 -7.11
N VAL A 47 12.04 7.53 -6.52
CA VAL A 47 11.90 6.14 -6.05
C VAL A 47 11.96 5.11 -7.18
N ASN A 48 11.61 5.50 -8.40
CA ASN A 48 11.54 4.58 -9.53
C ASN A 48 12.87 4.45 -10.30
N CYS A 49 13.64 5.54 -10.44
CA CYS A 49 14.87 5.53 -11.26
C CYS A 49 16.12 6.10 -10.58
N GLY A 50 16.02 6.51 -9.32
CA GLY A 50 17.15 7.03 -8.57
C GLY A 50 17.63 8.42 -9.03
N ASN A 51 16.91 9.13 -9.90
CA ASN A 51 17.31 10.46 -10.33
C ASN A 51 17.07 11.51 -9.24
N VAL A 52 17.98 12.46 -9.08
CA VAL A 52 17.79 13.58 -8.14
C VAL A 52 16.65 14.47 -8.66
N LEU A 53 15.76 14.85 -7.75
CA LEU A 53 14.55 15.63 -7.99
C LEU A 53 14.71 17.00 -7.36
N ARG A 54 14.33 18.05 -8.09
CA ARG A 54 14.20 19.39 -7.51
C ARG A 54 12.99 19.41 -6.58
N GLU A 55 13.06 20.18 -5.49
CA GLU A 55 12.09 20.16 -4.39
C GLU A 55 10.62 20.35 -4.79
N GLU A 56 10.41 21.05 -5.91
CA GLU A 56 9.12 21.46 -6.50
C GLU A 56 8.70 20.61 -7.71
N SER A 57 9.51 19.63 -8.13
CA SER A 57 9.19 18.84 -9.33
C SER A 57 7.99 17.92 -9.04
N LYS A 58 6.96 17.96 -9.89
CA LYS A 58 5.73 17.12 -9.82
C LYS A 58 5.87 15.75 -10.51
N PHE A 59 6.89 15.62 -11.36
CA PHE A 59 7.24 14.41 -12.08
C PHE A 59 8.76 14.29 -12.18
N CYS A 60 9.27 13.07 -12.19
CA CYS A 60 10.68 12.81 -12.42
C CYS A 60 11.04 13.14 -13.88
N PRO A 61 12.04 14.00 -14.14
CA PRO A 61 12.42 14.37 -15.50
C PRO A 61 13.05 13.21 -16.29
N LYS A 62 13.50 12.15 -15.60
CA LYS A 62 14.19 11.02 -16.24
C LYS A 62 13.25 9.86 -16.59
N CYS A 63 12.24 9.58 -15.77
CA CYS A 63 11.34 8.43 -15.98
C CYS A 63 9.85 8.78 -16.00
N GLY A 64 9.48 10.05 -15.80
CA GLY A 64 8.08 10.50 -15.83
C GLY A 64 7.23 10.12 -14.62
N SER A 65 7.78 9.44 -13.60
CA SER A 65 7.02 9.07 -12.40
C SER A 65 6.60 10.30 -11.60
N SER A 66 5.33 10.38 -11.17
CA SER A 66 4.84 11.47 -10.31
C SER A 66 5.53 11.46 -8.95
N THR A 67 5.71 12.65 -8.38
CA THR A 67 6.37 12.90 -7.08
C THR A 67 5.41 13.46 -6.04
N LEU A 68 4.12 13.62 -6.39
CA LEU A 68 3.09 14.24 -5.56
C LEU A 68 2.25 13.27 -4.72
N GLU A 69 2.49 11.97 -4.77
CA GLU A 69 1.77 11.04 -3.89
C GLU A 69 2.54 10.87 -2.57
N GLN A 70 2.44 11.86 -1.68
CA GLN A 70 2.52 11.74 -0.20
C GLN A 70 2.72 13.12 0.46
N LYS A 71 1.67 13.95 0.46
CA LYS A 71 1.44 15.00 1.47
C LYS A 71 -0.07 15.09 1.63
N GLU A 72 -0.55 14.94 2.87
CA GLU A 72 -1.98 14.84 3.29
C GLU A 72 -2.52 13.40 3.05
N ASP A 73 -2.62 12.47 4.01
CA ASP A 73 -2.95 12.57 5.44
C ASP A 73 -2.04 11.63 6.28
N VAL A 74 -1.04 12.19 6.96
CA VAL A 74 -0.34 11.54 8.09
C VAL A 74 -0.02 12.61 9.13
N SER A 75 -1.01 12.90 9.96
CA SER A 75 -0.86 13.51 11.29
C SER A 75 -1.86 12.77 12.16
N THR A 76 -1.53 11.63 12.73
CA THR A 76 -0.57 11.34 13.80
C THR A 76 -0.11 9.88 13.58
N LEU A 77 1.14 9.50 13.65
CA LEU A 77 1.98 9.41 14.84
C LEU A 77 3.43 9.34 14.31
N LYS A 78 4.23 10.35 14.62
CA LYS A 78 5.66 10.13 14.75
C LYS A 78 5.80 9.47 16.10
N ASP A 79 6.26 8.23 16.14
CA ASP A 79 7.14 7.72 17.18
C ASP A 79 7.88 6.50 16.62
N GLU A 80 9.20 6.68 16.55
CA GLU A 80 10.23 5.65 16.70
C GLU A 80 10.45 4.64 15.55
N GLU A 81 11.20 5.11 14.54
CA GLU A 81 12.14 4.27 13.80
C GLU A 81 13.46 4.16 14.59
N LYS A 82 13.39 3.35 15.66
CA LYS A 82 14.46 2.73 16.47
C LYS A 82 13.74 1.54 17.13
N ASP A 83 14.13 0.28 17.04
CA ASP A 83 15.45 -0.32 17.03
C ASP A 83 15.42 -1.64 16.25
N LYS A 84 16.49 -1.88 15.47
CA LYS A 84 16.94 -3.25 15.26
C LYS A 84 17.58 -3.72 16.56
N ALA A 85 17.06 -4.83 17.09
CA ALA A 85 17.49 -5.58 18.27
C ALA A 85 16.78 -5.21 19.58
N GLU A 86 15.63 -5.84 19.84
CA GLU A 86 15.48 -6.77 20.96
C GLU A 86 14.12 -7.49 20.90
N GLN A 87 14.17 -8.77 21.23
CA GLN A 87 13.18 -9.80 20.94
C GLN A 87 12.33 -10.04 22.19
N SER A 88 11.02 -9.76 22.15
CA SER A 88 9.92 -10.50 22.83
C SER A 88 8.64 -9.67 23.09
N LYS A 89 8.09 -8.95 22.11
CA LYS A 89 6.65 -8.64 22.03
C LYS A 89 6.24 -8.62 20.57
N GLY A 90 5.77 -9.76 20.08
CA GLY A 90 5.42 -9.93 18.67
C GLY A 90 4.16 -9.13 18.35
N THR A 91 4.32 -7.93 17.79
CA THR A 91 3.22 -7.19 17.17
C THR A 91 3.15 -7.61 15.70
N PHE A 92 2.00 -8.13 15.29
CA PHE A 92 1.73 -8.58 13.92
C PHE A 92 0.79 -7.62 13.22
N TYR A 93 1.08 -7.32 11.95
CA TYR A 93 0.27 -6.43 11.15
C TYR A 93 -0.35 -7.17 9.98
N PHE A 94 -1.68 -7.11 9.88
CA PHE A 94 -2.43 -7.70 8.79
C PHE A 94 -3.23 -6.62 8.06
N GLU A 95 -3.02 -6.49 6.76
CA GLU A 95 -3.82 -5.61 5.93
C GLU A 95 -4.65 -6.42 4.93
N LYS A 96 -5.94 -6.12 4.82
CA LYS A 96 -6.82 -6.61 3.76
C LYS A 96 -7.42 -5.45 3.00
N VAL A 97 -7.07 -5.36 1.73
CA VAL A 97 -7.62 -4.38 0.78
C VAL A 97 -8.67 -5.05 -0.09
N LYS A 98 -9.82 -4.40 -0.27
CA LYS A 98 -10.85 -4.81 -1.22
C LYS A 98 -10.96 -3.83 -2.38
N MET A 99 -10.91 -4.38 -3.58
CA MET A 99 -10.94 -3.66 -4.85
C MET A 99 -12.30 -3.85 -5.52
N ILE A 100 -12.79 -2.80 -6.20
CA ILE A 100 -13.80 -2.90 -7.26
C ILE A 100 -13.13 -2.31 -8.51
N GLY A 101 -12.75 -3.17 -9.44
CA GLY A 101 -11.91 -2.77 -10.58
C GLY A 101 -10.58 -2.16 -10.09
N ARG A 102 -10.40 -0.85 -10.32
CA ARG A 102 -9.21 -0.09 -9.87
C ARG A 102 -9.41 0.68 -8.57
N LEU A 103 -10.62 0.68 -8.00
CA LEU A 103 -10.96 1.48 -6.83
C LEU A 103 -10.86 0.66 -5.53
N ARG A 104 -10.09 1.16 -4.55
CA ARG A 104 -10.00 0.60 -3.19
C ARG A 104 -11.19 1.05 -2.36
N TYR A 105 -12.24 0.23 -2.27
CA TYR A 105 -13.45 0.64 -1.55
C TYR A 105 -13.42 0.34 -0.05
N LYS A 106 -12.60 -0.61 0.40
CA LYS A 106 -12.47 -1.00 1.81
C LYS A 106 -11.04 -1.44 2.14
N ILE A 107 -10.48 -0.92 3.21
CA ILE A 107 -9.18 -1.30 3.76
C ILE A 107 -9.41 -1.72 5.22
N ILE A 108 -8.94 -2.91 5.58
CA ILE A 108 -9.01 -3.44 6.95
C ILE A 108 -7.57 -3.62 7.42
N ARG A 109 -7.17 -2.85 8.41
CA ARG A 109 -5.87 -3.00 9.09
C ARG A 109 -6.14 -3.65 10.44
N THR A 110 -5.53 -4.80 10.67
CA THR A 110 -5.60 -5.53 11.93
C THR A 110 -4.21 -5.56 12.51
N GLU A 111 -4.04 -4.98 13.69
CA GLU A 111 -2.84 -5.08 14.50
C GLU A 111 -3.11 -6.10 15.60
N VAL A 112 -2.17 -7.01 15.81
CA VAL A 112 -2.24 -8.03 16.86
C VAL A 112 -1.00 -7.92 17.71
N SER A 113 -1.12 -7.35 18.91
CA SER A 113 -0.02 -7.32 19.87
C SER A 113 -0.11 -8.53 20.79
N ASN A 114 1.02 -9.18 21.04
CA ASN A 114 1.13 -10.24 22.02
C ASN A 114 1.75 -9.70 23.33
N ASN A 115 0.96 -9.70 24.39
CA ASN A 115 1.37 -9.39 25.76
C ASN A 115 1.30 -10.69 26.59
N GLU A 116 2.24 -11.63 26.41
CA GLU A 116 2.49 -12.90 27.15
C GLU A 116 1.27 -13.77 27.57
N GLU A 117 0.27 -13.21 28.24
CA GLU A 117 -1.02 -13.79 28.61
C GLU A 117 -2.20 -13.40 27.70
N ARG A 118 -2.11 -12.28 26.98
CA ARG A 118 -3.22 -11.72 26.16
C ARG A 118 -2.77 -11.28 24.77
N LEU A 119 -3.65 -11.51 23.80
CA LEU A 119 -3.60 -10.98 22.44
C LEU A 119 -4.57 -9.81 22.34
N GLU A 120 -4.05 -8.64 22.04
CA GLU A 120 -4.87 -7.46 21.76
C GLU A 120 -4.97 -7.31 20.24
N ILE A 121 -6.18 -7.34 19.73
CA ILE A 121 -6.49 -7.27 18.31
C ILE A 121 -7.20 -5.94 18.06
N SER A 122 -6.51 -5.03 17.37
CA SER A 122 -7.02 -3.72 16.98
C SER A 122 -7.33 -3.71 15.48
N GLN A 123 -8.61 -3.58 15.13
CA GLN A 123 -9.09 -3.56 13.74
C GLN A 123 -9.59 -2.19 13.34
N LYS A 124 -8.85 -1.52 12.44
CA LYS A 124 -9.26 -0.27 11.78
C LYS A 124 -9.82 -0.57 10.39
N ILE A 125 -11.10 -0.24 10.17
CA ILE A 125 -11.79 -0.44 8.91
C ILE A 125 -12.06 0.92 8.26
N HIS A 126 -11.31 1.22 7.21
CA HIS A 126 -11.55 2.36 6.33
C HIS A 126 -12.46 1.95 5.17
N ARG A 127 -13.49 2.75 4.86
CA ARG A 127 -14.40 2.53 3.73
C ARG A 127 -14.49 3.82 2.92
N PHE A 128 -14.39 3.71 1.60
CA PHE A 128 -14.23 4.83 0.67
C PHE A 128 -15.36 5.89 0.69
N LEU A 129 -16.48 5.65 1.38
CA LEU A 129 -17.60 6.59 1.51
C LEU A 129 -18.31 6.52 2.87
N ARG A 130 -17.66 5.97 3.90
CA ARG A 130 -18.28 5.79 5.22
C ARG A 130 -17.28 6.06 6.33
N LYS A 131 -17.76 6.56 7.47
CA LYS A 131 -16.93 6.79 8.67
C LYS A 131 -16.11 5.55 9.01
N GLU A 132 -14.87 5.80 9.42
CA GLU A 132 -13.97 4.77 9.92
C GLU A 132 -14.60 4.05 11.11
N LYS A 133 -14.32 2.75 11.19
CA LYS A 133 -14.76 1.92 12.31
C LYS A 133 -13.55 1.26 12.94
N GLU A 134 -13.32 1.52 14.21
CA GLU A 134 -12.31 0.86 15.03
C GLU A 134 -13.01 -0.19 15.91
N ASN A 135 -12.41 -1.36 16.06
CA ASN A 135 -12.85 -2.40 16.99
C ASN A 135 -11.62 -2.92 17.71
N HIS A 136 -11.65 -2.92 19.04
CA HIS A 136 -10.61 -3.50 19.88
C HIS A 136 -11.18 -4.77 20.51
N LEU A 137 -10.43 -5.87 20.40
CA LEU A 137 -10.76 -7.14 21.03
C LEU A 137 -9.55 -7.63 21.82
N GLU A 138 -9.77 -8.01 23.06
CA GLU A 138 -8.76 -8.66 23.89
C GLU A 138 -9.12 -10.13 24.03
N ILE A 139 -8.18 -11.01 23.68
CA ILE A 139 -8.35 -12.46 23.77
C ILE A 139 -7.22 -13.01 24.63
N LYS A 140 -7.52 -13.87 25.60
CA LYS A 140 -6.47 -14.55 26.38
C LYS A 140 -5.83 -15.66 25.53
N LEU A 141 -4.49 -15.78 25.52
CA LEU A 141 -3.80 -16.83 24.74
C LEU A 141 -4.26 -18.22 25.17
N SER A 142 -4.46 -18.42 26.47
CA SER A 142 -4.92 -19.69 27.05
C SER A 142 -6.28 -20.16 26.55
N GLU A 143 -7.11 -19.25 26.02
CA GLU A 143 -8.42 -19.57 25.44
C GLU A 143 -8.33 -19.98 23.97
N ILE A 144 -7.19 -19.78 23.30
CA ILE A 144 -6.99 -20.20 21.92
C ILE A 144 -6.64 -21.68 21.90
N GLY A 145 -7.40 -22.45 21.12
CA GLY A 145 -7.19 -23.89 20.96
C GLY A 145 -6.42 -24.24 19.69
N SER A 146 -6.67 -23.54 18.59
CA SER A 146 -5.90 -23.71 17.35
C SER A 146 -6.15 -22.57 16.36
N MET A 147 -5.26 -22.46 15.38
CA MET A 147 -5.37 -21.53 14.27
C MET A 147 -5.41 -22.28 12.95
N GLU A 148 -6.44 -22.02 12.16
CA GLU A 148 -6.61 -22.60 10.82
C GLU A 148 -6.67 -21.49 9.76
N LEU A 149 -6.01 -21.72 8.62
CA LEU A 149 -6.14 -20.85 7.46
C LEU A 149 -7.27 -21.38 6.58
N LYS A 150 -8.34 -20.59 6.42
CA LYS A 150 -9.48 -20.95 5.57
C LYS A 150 -9.58 -20.01 4.38
N THR A 151 -9.89 -20.58 3.22
CA THR A 151 -10.31 -19.80 2.07
C THR A 151 -11.82 -19.57 2.19
N LYS A 152 -12.22 -18.31 2.35
CA LYS A 152 -13.63 -17.92 2.46
C LYS A 152 -14.02 -17.15 1.20
N MET A 153 -15.18 -17.50 0.66
CA MET A 153 -15.75 -16.78 -0.47
C MET A 153 -16.39 -15.48 0.03
N ASP A 154 -16.18 -14.41 -0.71
CA ASP A 154 -16.78 -13.13 -0.42
C ASP A 154 -18.27 -13.18 -0.72
N PHE A 155 -19.07 -12.82 0.29
CA PHE A 155 -20.52 -12.93 0.23
C PHE A 155 -21.12 -12.11 -0.92
N TRP A 156 -20.64 -10.88 -1.12
CA TRP A 156 -21.13 -10.01 -2.19
C TRP A 156 -20.75 -10.54 -3.57
N ASP A 157 -19.55 -11.05 -3.75
CA ASP A 157 -19.12 -11.62 -5.04
C ASP A 157 -19.89 -12.90 -5.37
N THR A 158 -20.16 -13.73 -4.35
CA THR A 158 -21.04 -14.90 -4.47
C THR A 158 -22.46 -14.52 -4.85
N LEU A 159 -23.01 -13.51 -4.18
CA LEU A 159 -24.37 -13.01 -4.41
C LEU A 159 -24.50 -12.43 -5.82
N TYR A 160 -23.54 -11.61 -6.26
CA TYR A 160 -23.54 -11.06 -7.61
C TYR A 160 -23.37 -12.14 -8.67
N ALA A 161 -22.47 -13.11 -8.47
CA ALA A 161 -22.33 -14.26 -9.38
C ALA A 161 -23.64 -15.06 -9.50
N ALA A 162 -24.35 -15.28 -8.39
CA ALA A 162 -25.65 -15.97 -8.41
C ALA A 162 -26.73 -15.17 -9.15
N LEU A 163 -26.82 -13.85 -8.91
CA LEU A 163 -27.77 -12.97 -9.60
C LEU A 163 -27.53 -12.95 -11.11
N PHE A 164 -26.26 -12.83 -11.54
CA PHE A 164 -25.92 -12.88 -12.96
C PHE A 164 -26.15 -14.26 -13.57
N GLY A 165 -25.95 -15.34 -12.81
CA GLY A 165 -26.30 -16.69 -13.22
C GLY A 165 -27.80 -16.85 -13.52
N VAL A 166 -28.66 -16.28 -12.66
CA VAL A 166 -30.12 -16.28 -12.89
C VAL A 166 -30.48 -15.42 -14.11
N MET A 167 -29.86 -14.24 -14.27
CA MET A 167 -30.09 -13.38 -15.45
C MET A 167 -29.67 -14.06 -16.76
N PHE A 168 -28.57 -14.83 -16.75
CA PHE A 168 -28.11 -15.64 -17.88
C PHE A 168 -29.13 -16.73 -18.25
N LEU A 169 -29.65 -17.46 -17.25
CA LEU A 169 -30.67 -18.50 -17.48
C LEU A 169 -31.99 -17.95 -18.02
N MET A 170 -32.33 -16.70 -17.70
CA MET A 170 -33.50 -16.01 -18.25
C MET A 170 -33.28 -15.50 -19.69
N ASN A 171 -32.12 -15.77 -20.30
CA ASN A 171 -31.78 -15.45 -21.69
C ASN A 171 -31.84 -13.93 -21.99
N ILE A 172 -31.65 -13.10 -20.97
CA ILE A 172 -31.86 -11.65 -21.03
C ILE A 172 -30.67 -10.91 -21.65
N THR A 173 -29.46 -11.48 -21.74
CA THR A 173 -28.34 -10.89 -22.49
C THR A 173 -27.10 -11.79 -22.61
N ASP A 174 -26.29 -11.42 -23.61
CA ASP A 174 -24.98 -11.87 -24.13
C ASP A 174 -23.94 -12.56 -23.20
N VAL A 175 -22.97 -13.24 -23.83
CA VAL A 175 -21.77 -13.92 -23.28
C VAL A 175 -21.01 -13.09 -22.23
N ALA A 176 -21.18 -11.77 -22.25
CA ALA A 176 -20.65 -10.83 -21.25
C ALA A 176 -21.00 -11.20 -19.80
N TRP A 177 -22.19 -11.76 -19.52
CA TRP A 177 -22.55 -12.17 -18.16
C TRP A 177 -21.74 -13.36 -17.66
N LEU A 178 -21.39 -14.31 -18.56
CA LEU A 178 -20.51 -15.43 -18.21
C LEU A 178 -19.11 -14.94 -17.86
N LEU A 179 -18.60 -13.94 -18.60
CA LEU A 179 -17.32 -13.30 -18.29
C LEU A 179 -17.37 -12.58 -16.93
N LEU A 180 -18.47 -11.88 -16.62
CA LEU A 180 -18.64 -11.23 -15.32
C LEU A 180 -18.71 -12.24 -14.18
N ILE A 181 -19.48 -13.33 -14.33
CA ILE A 181 -19.54 -14.42 -13.32
C ILE A 181 -18.14 -15.00 -13.09
N ALA A 182 -17.39 -15.27 -14.16
CA ALA A 182 -16.03 -15.79 -14.05
C ALA A 182 -15.09 -14.82 -13.30
N VAL A 183 -15.20 -13.51 -13.58
CA VAL A 183 -14.43 -12.48 -12.87
C VAL A 183 -14.81 -12.43 -11.39
N PHE A 184 -16.10 -12.37 -11.05
CA PHE A 184 -16.55 -12.31 -9.65
C PHE A 184 -16.18 -13.55 -8.85
N LEU A 185 -16.29 -14.75 -9.46
CA LEU A 185 -15.84 -15.97 -8.81
C LEU A 185 -14.32 -15.96 -8.63
N TYR A 186 -13.54 -15.54 -9.63
CA TYR A 186 -12.08 -15.50 -9.53
C TYR A 186 -11.60 -14.50 -8.45
N THR A 187 -12.16 -13.30 -8.41
CA THR A 187 -11.77 -12.25 -7.46
C THR A 187 -12.41 -12.41 -6.08
N GLY A 188 -13.45 -13.23 -5.95
CA GLY A 188 -14.23 -13.42 -4.74
C GLY A 188 -13.62 -14.38 -3.71
N TYR A 189 -12.44 -14.94 -3.96
CA TYR A 189 -11.77 -15.80 -2.98
C TYR A 189 -10.80 -15.00 -2.09
N GLY A 190 -11.00 -15.07 -0.77
CA GLY A 190 -10.15 -14.47 0.23
C GLY A 190 -9.58 -15.49 1.22
N LYS A 191 -8.41 -15.19 1.80
CA LYS A 191 -7.84 -15.94 2.92
C LYS A 191 -8.27 -15.30 4.24
N VAL A 192 -8.65 -16.13 5.19
CA VAL A 192 -9.08 -15.72 6.53
C VAL A 192 -8.39 -16.63 7.54
N LEU A 193 -7.82 -16.02 8.58
CA LEU A 193 -7.29 -16.73 9.73
C LEU A 193 -8.45 -17.01 10.69
N ASN A 194 -8.70 -18.28 10.95
CA ASN A 194 -9.74 -18.73 11.87
C ASN A 194 -9.06 -19.16 13.18
N LEU A 195 -9.27 -18.39 14.23
CA LEU A 195 -8.84 -18.71 15.59
C LEU A 195 -9.99 -19.47 16.27
N LYS A 196 -9.77 -20.76 16.54
CA LYS A 196 -10.68 -21.60 17.30
C LYS A 196 -10.37 -21.46 18.78
N MET A 197 -11.34 -21.02 19.56
CA MET A 197 -11.21 -20.90 21.00
C MET A 197 -11.68 -22.18 21.71
N LYS A 198 -11.12 -22.48 22.89
CA LYS A 198 -11.47 -23.64 23.72
C LYS A 198 -12.92 -23.61 24.23
N ASN A 199 -13.52 -22.43 24.29
CA ASN A 199 -14.93 -22.21 24.60
C ASN A 199 -15.88 -22.48 23.41
N GLY A 200 -15.35 -22.88 22.24
CA GLY A 200 -16.12 -23.17 21.03
C GLY A 200 -16.41 -21.97 20.14
N LEU A 201 -15.98 -20.76 20.53
CA LEU A 201 -16.10 -19.56 19.70
C LEU A 201 -15.02 -19.55 18.60
N ASN A 202 -15.36 -19.01 17.44
CA ASN A 202 -14.43 -18.85 16.32
C ASN A 202 -14.27 -17.36 16.00
N PHE A 203 -13.03 -16.87 15.98
CA PHE A 203 -12.71 -15.52 15.56
C PHE A 203 -12.02 -15.52 14.19
N GLU A 204 -12.41 -14.60 13.31
CA GLU A 204 -11.95 -14.55 11.92
C GLU A 204 -11.17 -13.25 11.64
N ILE A 205 -9.89 -13.37 11.28
CA ILE A 205 -9.06 -12.24 10.85
C ILE A 205 -8.87 -12.33 9.33
N PRO A 206 -9.41 -11.39 8.54
CA PRO A 206 -9.21 -11.38 7.10
C PRO A 206 -7.79 -10.97 6.75
N VAL A 207 -7.14 -11.72 5.86
CA VAL A 207 -5.75 -11.47 5.43
C VAL A 207 -5.65 -11.45 3.90
N ASN A 208 -4.73 -10.66 3.36
CA ASN A 208 -4.60 -10.57 1.90
C ASN A 208 -3.90 -11.80 1.29
N GLY A 209 -3.06 -12.49 2.06
CA GLY A 209 -2.22 -13.58 1.59
C GLY A 209 -1.56 -14.36 2.73
N MET A 210 -0.60 -15.21 2.36
CA MET A 210 0.38 -15.77 3.30
C MET A 210 1.54 -14.78 3.34
N THR A 211 1.59 -13.94 4.37
CA THR A 211 2.72 -13.05 4.65
C THR A 211 3.61 -13.67 5.72
N GLU A 212 4.84 -13.19 5.86
CA GLU A 212 5.75 -13.63 6.91
C GLU A 212 5.12 -13.50 8.31
N ASP A 213 4.40 -12.40 8.55
CA ASP A 213 3.65 -12.18 9.80
C ASP A 213 2.58 -13.25 10.06
N VAL A 214 1.93 -13.77 9.02
CA VAL A 214 0.93 -14.85 9.16
C VAL A 214 1.61 -16.14 9.58
N GLU A 215 2.79 -16.45 9.03
CA GLU A 215 3.54 -17.66 9.40
C GLU A 215 4.12 -17.55 10.80
N GLN A 216 4.70 -16.40 11.15
CA GLN A 216 5.20 -16.14 12.50
C GLN A 216 4.07 -16.18 13.54
N PHE A 217 2.92 -15.57 13.25
CA PHE A 217 1.74 -15.63 14.11
C PHE A 217 1.22 -17.07 14.26
N ARG A 218 1.23 -17.86 13.18
CA ARG A 218 0.86 -19.28 13.23
C ARG A 218 1.82 -20.10 14.10
N LEU A 219 3.13 -19.87 14.00
CA LEU A 219 4.13 -20.51 14.84
C LEU A 219 4.01 -20.11 16.30
N LEU A 220 3.58 -18.87 16.57
CA LEU A 220 3.34 -18.39 17.93
C LEU A 220 2.15 -19.12 18.58
N ILE A 221 1.04 -19.27 17.86
CA ILE A 221 -0.15 -19.97 18.36
C ILE A 221 0.05 -21.50 18.40
N GLY A 222 0.85 -22.07 17.50
CA GLY A 222 1.07 -23.51 17.42
C GLY A 222 2.11 -24.07 18.39
N LYS A 223 2.76 -23.23 19.21
CA LYS A 223 3.75 -23.63 20.22
C LYS A 223 3.14 -23.93 21.60
N GLU A 224 1.89 -23.57 21.84
CA GLU A 224 1.10 -23.97 23.03
C GLU A 224 0.28 -25.24 22.77
#